data_AF-A0A2D2CZ65-F1
#
_entry.id   AF-A0A2D2CZ65-F1
#
_cell.length_a   1.000
_cell.length_b   1.000
_cell.length_c   1.000
_cell.angle_alpha   90.00
_cell.angle_beta   90.00
_cell.angle_gamma   90.00
#
_symmetry.space_group_name_H-M   'P 1'
#
loop_
_entity.id
_entity.type
_entity.pdbx_description
1 polymer ?
#
loop_
_entity_poly.entity_id
_entity_poly.type
_entity_poly.pdbx_seq_one_letter_code
_entity_poly.pdbx_strand_id
1 'polypeptide(L)'
;MKTDYIRELSEVRMVRRAPEGPFELGREDRLYVLQRLRDLEIAFGIEGFPGVPFEEISGRELIGLFIDWWRGLEPETEAQQTAHGRLPGAIRLLDTHSALMEEKAQRPRSAP
;
A
#
# COMPACT_ATOMS: atom_id res chain seq x y z
N MET A 1 -7.48 -3.77 16.87
CA MET A 1 -6.19 -3.97 16.20
C MET A 1 -5.27 -4.66 17.20
N LYS A 2 -4.75 -5.86 16.89
CA LYS A 2 -3.83 -6.56 17.80
C LYS A 2 -2.62 -5.66 18.08
N THR A 3 -2.45 -5.30 19.35
CA THR A 3 -1.41 -4.37 19.80
C THR A 3 -0.03 -5.05 19.88
N ASP A 4 0.04 -6.38 19.74
CA ASP A 4 1.26 -7.19 19.94
C ASP A 4 1.92 -7.66 18.64
N TYR A 5 1.48 -7.16 17.46
CA TYR A 5 2.15 -7.53 16.21
C TYR A 5 3.51 -6.83 16.07
N ILE A 6 4.59 -7.62 16.13
CA ILE A 6 5.93 -7.16 15.78
C ILE A 6 6.03 -7.18 14.25
N ARG A 7 6.19 -5.99 13.65
CA ARG A 7 6.34 -5.85 12.20
C ARG A 7 7.53 -6.66 11.69
N GLU A 8 7.31 -7.38 10.61
CA GLU A 8 8.38 -8.11 9.93
C GLU A 8 9.42 -7.15 9.35
N LEU A 9 10.70 -7.53 9.36
CA LEU A 9 11.77 -6.67 8.84
C LEU A 9 11.57 -6.33 7.36
N SER A 10 10.96 -7.23 6.58
CA SER A 10 10.58 -6.99 5.19
C SER A 10 9.56 -5.84 5.08
N GLU A 11 8.53 -5.82 5.91
CA GLU A 11 7.51 -4.77 5.93
C GLU A 11 8.09 -3.41 6.31
N VAL A 12 8.98 -3.39 7.31
CA VAL A 12 9.71 -2.17 7.70
C VAL A 12 10.53 -1.63 6.51
N ARG A 13 11.18 -2.52 5.74
CA ARG A 13 11.94 -2.13 4.55
C ARG A 13 11.04 -1.65 3.41
N MET A 14 9.90 -2.29 3.18
CA MET A 14 8.91 -1.88 2.18
C MET A 14 8.45 -0.44 2.44
N VAL A 15 8.03 -0.14 3.68
CA VAL A 15 7.59 1.21 4.09
C VAL A 15 8.71 2.24 3.94
N ARG A 16 9.94 1.90 4.32
CA ARG A 16 11.10 2.81 4.18
C ARG A 16 11.45 3.13 2.73
N ARG A 17 11.31 2.15 1.84
CA ARG A 17 11.62 2.30 0.41
C ARG A 17 10.56 3.14 -0.33
N ALA A 18 9.33 3.11 0.14
CA ALA A 18 8.23 3.84 -0.45
C ALA A 18 8.47 5.37 -0.39
N PRO A 19 7.98 6.12 -1.40
CA PRO A 19 8.21 7.56 -1.49
C PRO A 19 7.49 8.33 -0.37
N GLU A 20 8.09 9.45 0.05
CA GLU A 20 7.48 10.42 0.98
C GLU A 20 6.35 11.22 0.32
N GLY A 21 6.32 11.27 -1.02
CA GLY A 21 5.22 11.81 -1.80
C GLY A 21 4.35 10.70 -2.40
N PRO A 22 3.32 11.04 -3.19
CA PRO A 22 2.47 10.07 -3.87
C PRO A 22 3.25 9.16 -4.81
N PHE A 23 2.77 7.92 -4.98
CA PHE A 23 3.32 7.04 -6.02
C PHE A 23 3.01 7.57 -7.42
N GLU A 24 4.01 7.59 -8.29
CA GLU A 24 3.85 7.81 -9.73
C GLU A 24 3.37 6.53 -10.43
N LEU A 25 2.13 6.10 -10.14
CA LEU A 25 1.55 4.90 -10.73
C LEU A 25 1.01 5.16 -12.15
N GLY A 26 1.18 4.16 -13.02
CA GLY A 26 0.42 4.09 -14.27
C GLY A 26 -1.08 4.01 -14.01
N ARG A 27 -1.90 4.35 -15.01
CA ARG A 27 -3.37 4.43 -14.87
C ARG A 27 -3.99 3.15 -14.31
N GLU A 28 -3.59 1.99 -14.81
CA GLU A 28 -4.16 0.70 -14.42
C GLU A 28 -3.81 0.34 -12.97
N ASP A 29 -2.53 0.48 -12.60
CA ASP A 29 -2.06 0.26 -11.24
C ASP A 29 -2.71 1.22 -10.24
N ARG A 30 -2.85 2.49 -10.64
CA ARG A 30 -3.55 3.50 -9.84
C ARG A 30 -4.99 3.09 -9.55
N LEU A 31 -5.74 2.71 -10.58
CA LEU A 31 -7.13 2.25 -10.43
C LEU A 31 -7.22 0.99 -9.58
N TYR A 32 -6.28 0.06 -9.78
CA TYR A 32 -6.21 -1.16 -8.99
C TYR A 32 -6.02 -0.85 -7.49
N VAL A 33 -5.04 -0.03 -7.13
CA VAL A 33 -4.74 0.32 -5.73
C VAL A 33 -5.89 1.09 -5.09
N LEU A 34 -6.45 2.08 -5.80
CA LEU A 34 -7.61 2.83 -5.33
C LEU A 34 -8.81 1.91 -5.09
N GLN A 35 -9.08 0.98 -6.00
CA GLN A 35 -10.18 0.02 -5.82
C GLN A 35 -9.93 -0.88 -4.60
N ARG A 36 -8.70 -1.30 -4.32
CA ARG A 36 -8.38 -2.10 -3.12
C ARG A 36 -8.59 -1.33 -1.83
N LEU A 37 -8.20 -0.05 -1.80
CA LEU A 37 -8.50 0.85 -0.68
C LEU A 37 -10.01 0.92 -0.44
N ARG A 38 -10.80 1.22 -1.50
CA ARG A 38 -12.26 1.33 -1.41
C ARG A 38 -12.96 0.03 -1.03
N ASP A 39 -12.51 -1.11 -1.57
CA ASP A 39 -13.07 -2.43 -1.25
C ASP A 39 -12.96 -2.71 0.27
N LEU A 40 -11.83 -2.35 0.90
CA LEU A 40 -11.62 -2.54 2.34
C LEU A 40 -12.43 -1.56 3.17
N GLU A 41 -12.44 -0.28 2.80
CA GLU A 41 -13.23 0.74 3.48
C GLU A 41 -14.71 0.34 3.53
N ILE A 42 -15.27 -0.13 2.41
CA ILE A 42 -16.66 -0.58 2.34
C ILE A 42 -16.86 -1.88 3.14
N ALA A 43 -16.01 -2.89 2.96
CA ALA A 43 -16.22 -4.20 3.58
C ALA A 43 -16.05 -4.18 5.11
N PHE A 44 -15.19 -3.31 5.62
CA PHE A 44 -14.90 -3.19 7.06
C PHE A 44 -15.58 -1.98 7.72
N GLY A 45 -16.19 -1.07 6.95
CA GLY A 45 -16.78 0.16 7.49
C GLY A 45 -15.74 1.10 8.09
N ILE A 46 -14.56 1.17 7.48
CA ILE A 46 -13.42 1.97 7.92
C ILE A 46 -13.10 3.05 6.89
N GLU A 47 -12.31 4.05 7.27
CA GLU A 47 -11.81 5.09 6.37
C GLU A 47 -10.30 5.17 6.54
N GLY A 48 -9.54 5.00 5.45
CA GLY A 48 -8.08 5.00 5.51
C GLY A 48 -7.49 6.39 5.61
N PHE A 49 -8.05 7.32 4.83
CA PHE A 49 -7.53 8.68 4.67
C PHE A 49 -8.66 9.71 4.62
N PRO A 50 -9.23 10.07 5.79
CA PRO A 50 -10.37 10.99 5.85
C PRO A 50 -10.06 12.35 5.24
N GLY A 51 -10.82 12.75 4.22
CA GLY A 51 -10.69 14.05 3.57
C GLY A 51 -9.43 14.25 2.72
N VAL A 52 -8.61 13.21 2.52
CA VAL A 52 -7.39 13.29 1.70
C VAL A 52 -7.64 12.63 0.34
N PRO A 53 -7.49 13.35 -0.78
CA PRO A 53 -7.56 12.77 -2.12
C PRO A 53 -6.49 11.70 -2.32
N PHE A 54 -6.80 10.65 -3.09
CA PHE A 54 -5.87 9.54 -3.30
C PHE A 54 -4.54 9.97 -3.94
N GLU A 55 -4.60 11.00 -4.77
CA GLU A 55 -3.47 11.63 -5.46
C GLU A 55 -2.52 12.37 -4.52
N GLU A 56 -2.94 12.68 -3.29
CA GLU A 56 -2.16 13.42 -2.30
C GLU A 56 -1.58 12.51 -1.21
N ILE A 57 -2.04 11.26 -1.12
CA ILE A 57 -1.55 10.29 -0.12
C ILE A 57 -0.11 9.90 -0.46
N SER A 58 0.79 10.00 0.53
CA SER A 58 2.16 9.53 0.33
C SER A 58 2.22 8.02 0.13
N GLY A 59 3.17 7.56 -0.70
CA GLY A 59 3.36 6.13 -0.91
C GLY A 59 3.70 5.38 0.38
N ARG A 60 4.46 6.03 1.27
CA ARG A 60 4.81 5.50 2.59
C ARG A 60 3.59 5.29 3.49
N GLU A 61 2.71 6.28 3.59
CA GLU A 61 1.49 6.15 4.40
C GLU A 61 0.56 5.09 3.82
N LEU A 62 0.41 5.07 2.48
CA LEU A 62 -0.46 4.11 1.80
C LEU A 62 -0.03 2.66 2.02
N ILE A 63 1.25 2.33 1.76
CA ILE A 63 1.73 0.96 1.93
C ILE A 63 1.76 0.57 3.43
N GLY A 64 2.08 1.52 4.31
CA GLY A 64 2.03 1.33 5.76
C GLY A 64 0.62 0.96 6.24
N LEU A 65 -0.39 1.71 5.82
CA LEU A 65 -1.79 1.44 6.15
C LEU A 65 -2.23 0.07 5.62
N PHE A 66 -1.87 -0.28 4.38
CA PHE A 66 -2.22 -1.58 3.82
C PHE A 66 -1.59 -2.75 4.59
N ILE A 67 -0.34 -2.61 5.05
CA ILE A 67 0.31 -3.60 5.91
C ILE A 67 -0.40 -3.69 7.26
N ASP A 68 -0.69 -2.54 7.89
CA ASP A 68 -1.37 -2.50 9.18
C ASP A 68 -2.77 -3.14 9.10
N TRP A 69 -3.51 -2.89 8.02
CA TRP A 69 -4.79 -3.55 7.78
C TRP A 69 -4.65 -5.04 7.48
N TRP A 70 -3.65 -5.43 6.69
CA TRP A 70 -3.42 -6.84 6.39
C TRP A 70 -3.11 -7.65 7.66
N ARG A 71 -2.38 -7.07 8.61
CA ARG A 71 -2.00 -7.71 9.87
C ARG A 71 -3.03 -7.54 10.99
N GLY A 72 -3.78 -6.45 10.97
CA GLY A 72 -4.60 -6.01 12.09
C GLY A 72 -6.10 -6.23 11.92
N LEU A 73 -6.61 -6.37 10.69
CA LEU A 73 -8.02 -6.67 10.44
C LEU A 73 -8.26 -8.17 10.51
N GLU A 74 -9.35 -8.56 11.17
CA GLU A 74 -9.82 -9.94 11.28
C GLU A 74 -11.14 -10.07 10.50
N PRO A 75 -11.15 -10.72 9.33
CA PRO A 75 -12.36 -10.86 8.53
C PRO A 75 -13.40 -11.79 9.17
N GLU A 76 -14.63 -11.33 9.31
CA GLU A 76 -15.76 -12.11 9.86
C GLU A 76 -16.78 -12.50 8.79
N THR A 77 -16.80 -11.82 7.64
CA THR A 77 -17.72 -12.06 6.53
C THR A 77 -16.99 -12.46 5.25
N GLU A 78 -17.68 -13.10 4.30
CA GLU A 78 -17.10 -13.44 2.98
C GLU A 78 -16.61 -12.19 2.22
N ALA A 79 -17.35 -11.07 2.35
CA ALA A 79 -16.96 -9.80 1.74
C ALA A 79 -15.65 -9.28 2.33
N GLN A 80 -15.50 -9.33 3.66
CA GLN A 80 -14.27 -8.96 4.35
C GLN A 80 -13.12 -9.91 4.00
N GLN A 81 -13.37 -11.23 3.95
CA GLN A 81 -12.35 -12.21 3.55
C GLN A 81 -11.85 -11.94 2.14
N THR A 82 -12.76 -11.63 1.22
CA THR A 82 -12.43 -11.32 -0.17
C THR A 82 -11.61 -10.04 -0.29
N ALA A 83 -12.01 -8.96 0.40
CA ALA A 83 -11.28 -7.70 0.38
C ALA A 83 -9.89 -7.83 1.04
N HIS A 84 -9.83 -8.44 2.23
CA HIS A 84 -8.60 -8.69 2.97
C HIS A 84 -7.62 -9.60 2.22
N GLY A 85 -8.11 -10.69 1.62
CA GLY A 85 -7.28 -11.62 0.84
C GLY A 85 -6.61 -11.00 -0.39
N ARG A 86 -7.06 -9.84 -0.86
CA ARG A 86 -6.45 -9.09 -1.98
C ARG A 86 -5.35 -8.12 -1.53
N LEU A 87 -5.26 -7.77 -0.25
CA LEU A 87 -4.24 -6.83 0.28
C LEU A 87 -2.80 -7.24 -0.07
N PRO A 88 -2.39 -8.53 0.05
CA PRO A 88 -1.03 -8.94 -0.32
C PRO A 88 -0.67 -8.63 -1.77
N GLY A 89 -1.65 -8.63 -2.68
CA GLY A 89 -1.44 -8.26 -4.08
C GLY A 89 -1.11 -6.78 -4.23
N ALA A 90 -1.87 -5.91 -3.55
CA ALA A 90 -1.64 -4.48 -3.57
C ALA A 90 -0.32 -4.08 -2.91
N ILE A 91 0.01 -4.65 -1.75
CA ILE A 91 1.29 -4.40 -1.05
C ILE A 91 2.46 -4.77 -1.96
N ARG A 92 2.41 -5.93 -2.60
CA ARG A 92 3.47 -6.38 -3.53
C ARG A 92 3.62 -5.45 -4.73
N LEU A 93 2.52 -4.97 -5.30
CA LEU A 93 2.55 -4.01 -6.40
C LEU A 93 3.26 -2.72 -5.97
N LEU A 94 2.89 -2.16 -4.81
CA LEU A 94 3.50 -0.93 -4.29
C LEU A 94 4.99 -1.09 -3.96
N ASP A 95 5.39 -2.23 -3.36
CA ASP A 95 6.81 -2.52 -3.10
C ASP A 95 7.60 -2.71 -4.40
N THR A 96 7.00 -3.34 -5.41
CA THR A 96 7.63 -3.49 -6.73
C THR A 96 7.88 -2.13 -7.37
N HIS A 97 6.90 -1.23 -7.34
CA HIS A 97 7.07 0.15 -7.80
C HIS A 97 8.16 0.89 -7.03
N SER A 98 8.18 0.75 -5.70
CA SER A 98 9.22 1.34 -4.84
C SER A 98 10.62 0.84 -5.23
N ALA A 99 10.77 -0.46 -5.48
CA ALA A 99 12.04 -1.05 -5.90
C ALA A 99 12.48 -0.56 -7.29
N LEU A 100 11.56 -0.44 -8.24
CA LEU A 100 11.86 0.10 -9.58
C LEU A 100 12.26 1.58 -9.54
N MET A 101 11.64 2.38 -8.66
CA MET A 101 12.03 3.78 -8.45
C MET A 101 13.45 3.89 -7.90
N GLU A 102 13.78 3.09 -6.89
CA GLU A 102 15.12 3.03 -6.30
C GLU A 102 16.16 2.60 -7.34
N GLU A 103 15.86 1.58 -8.15
CA GLU A 103 16.75 1.13 -9.23
C GLU A 103 17.00 2.26 -10.26
N LYS A 104 15.94 2.97 -10.67
CA LYS A 104 16.05 4.11 -11.60
C LYS A 104 16.86 5.26 -11.00
N ALA A 105 16.75 5.53 -9.71
CA ALA A 105 17.51 6.57 -9.02
C ALA A 105 19.01 6.21 -8.90
N GLN A 106 19.34 4.92 -8.81
CA GLN A 106 20.72 4.44 -8.71
C GLN A 106 21.42 4.30 -10.07
N ARG A 107 20.69 4.23 -11.19
CA ARG A 107 21.31 4.23 -12.52
C ARG A 107 22.05 5.55 -12.71
N PRO A 108 23.39 5.54 -12.87
CA PRO A 108 24.09 6.76 -13.21
C PRO A 108 23.48 7.30 -14.50
N ARG A 109 23.26 8.63 -14.57
CA ARG A 109 23.08 9.30 -15.86
C ARG A 109 24.35 8.97 -16.64
N SER A 110 24.31 7.97 -17.50
CA SER A 110 25.30 7.80 -18.54
C SER A 110 25.32 9.14 -19.27
N ALA A 111 26.40 9.88 -19.05
CA ALA A 111 26.69 11.16 -19.67
C ALA A 111 26.60 11.02 -21.21
N PRO A 112 26.25 12.09 -21.93
CA PRO A 112 25.84 12.07 -23.33
C PRO A 112 26.84 11.37 -24.28
#